data_AF-C7GF13-F1
#
_entry.id   AF-C7GF13-F1
#
_cell.length_a   1.000
_cell.length_b   1.000
_cell.length_c   1.000
_cell.angle_alpha   90.00
_cell.angle_beta   90.00
_cell.angle_gamma   90.00
#
_symmetry.space_group_name_H-M   'P 1'
#
loop_
_entity.id
_entity.type
_entity.pdbx_description
1 polymer ?
#
loop_
_entity_poly.entity_id
_entity_poly.type
_entity_poly.pdbx_seq_one_letter_code
_entity_poly.pdbx_strand_id
1 'polypeptide(L)'
;MWFTRGRQTADQYIEKFAHENGRKYRVTVATSDGLEQIIIRGAGCGLISARELEKEITRKRGEMLETYQAKREPEKKVHMAERIPDEVAEAVRKADFHE
;
A
#
# COMPACT_ATOMS: atom_id res chain seq x y z
N MET A 1 -4.86 14.81 6.15
CA MET A 1 -3.57 15.52 6.29
C MET A 1 -3.48 16.00 7.73
N TRP A 2 -2.37 15.75 8.43
CA TRP A 2 -2.17 16.23 9.80
C TRP A 2 -1.59 17.64 9.76
N PHE A 3 -2.02 18.50 10.69
CA PHE A 3 -1.54 19.86 10.82
C PHE A 3 -1.18 20.13 12.29
N THR A 4 -0.13 20.92 12.50
CA THR A 4 0.21 21.41 13.84
C THR A 4 -0.74 22.52 14.26
N ARG A 5 -0.80 22.80 15.56
CA ARG A 5 -1.57 23.94 16.08
C ARG A 5 -0.97 25.25 15.58
N GLY A 6 -1.76 26.33 15.59
CA GLY A 6 -1.27 27.67 15.24
C GLY A 6 -0.01 28.03 16.02
N ARG A 7 1.03 28.50 15.33
CA ARG A 7 2.37 28.86 15.86
C ARG A 7 3.20 27.69 16.41
N GLN A 8 2.77 26.43 16.24
CA GLN A 8 3.58 25.26 16.55
C GLN A 8 4.21 24.71 15.27
N THR A 9 5.53 24.48 15.28
CA THR A 9 6.22 23.81 14.17
C THR A 9 6.10 22.28 14.29
N ALA A 10 6.36 21.58 13.19
CA ALA A 10 6.41 20.11 13.20
C ALA A 10 7.46 19.62 14.21
N ASP A 11 8.65 20.21 14.18
CA ASP A 11 9.77 19.97 15.09
C ASP A 11 9.32 20.04 16.56
N GLN A 12 8.72 21.16 16.97
CA GLN A 12 8.23 21.34 18.35
C GLN A 12 7.22 20.28 18.79
N TYR A 13 6.36 19.83 17.87
CA TYR A 13 5.43 18.75 18.17
C TYR A 13 6.15 17.41 18.30
N ILE A 14 7.02 17.09 17.35
CA ILE A 14 7.72 15.81 17.25
C ILE A 14 8.69 15.65 18.43
N GLU A 15 9.47 16.67 18.77
CA GLU A 15 10.38 16.65 19.93
C GLU A 15 9.62 16.34 21.22
N LYS A 16 8.52 17.07 21.48
CA LYS A 16 7.68 16.85 22.65
C LYS A 16 7.11 15.43 22.67
N PHE A 17 6.56 14.99 21.54
CA PHE A 17 5.99 13.65 21.41
C PHE A 17 7.05 12.56 21.64
N ALA A 18 8.22 12.69 21.02
CA ALA A 18 9.33 11.75 21.13
C ALA A 18 9.84 11.67 22.57
N HIS A 19 9.95 12.79 23.26
CA HIS A 19 10.39 12.78 24.66
C HIS A 19 9.38 12.09 25.58
N GLU A 20 8.08 12.34 25.39
CA GLU A 20 7.01 11.76 26.21
C GLU A 20 6.77 10.26 25.97
N ASN A 21 7.04 9.79 24.75
CA ASN A 21 6.63 8.47 24.26
C ASN A 21 7.77 7.54 23.85
N GLY A 22 8.96 8.07 23.54
CA GLY A 22 10.07 7.31 22.94
C GLY A 22 10.59 6.15 23.78
N ARG A 23 10.45 6.23 25.12
CA ARG A 23 10.81 5.14 26.04
C ARG A 23 9.67 4.15 26.30
N LYS A 24 8.43 4.53 25.98
CA LYS A 24 7.23 3.72 26.25
C LYS A 24 6.84 2.88 25.04
N TYR A 25 7.05 3.41 23.84
CA TYR A 25 6.67 2.80 22.59
C TYR A 25 7.82 2.78 21.60
N ARG A 26 7.73 1.87 20.62
CA ARG A 26 8.67 1.86 19.50
C ARG A 26 8.29 2.95 18.49
N VAL A 27 8.73 4.16 18.77
CA VAL A 27 8.51 5.33 17.91
C VAL A 27 9.67 5.45 16.92
N THR A 28 9.37 5.64 15.64
CA THR A 28 10.37 5.98 14.61
C THR A 28 9.99 7.32 13.98
N VAL A 29 10.93 8.26 13.92
CA VAL A 29 10.72 9.56 13.27
C VAL A 29 11.39 9.57 11.91
N ALA A 30 10.65 10.07 10.91
CA ALA A 30 11.17 10.28 9.57
C ALA A 30 11.65 11.72 9.40
N THR A 31 12.95 11.95 9.38
CA THR A 31 13.53 13.30 9.20
C THR A 31 14.90 13.24 8.54
N SER A 32 15.21 14.24 7.73
CA SER A 32 16.55 14.47 7.19
C SER A 32 17.24 15.66 7.85
N ASP A 33 16.60 16.32 8.82
CA ASP A 33 17.20 17.40 9.60
C ASP A 33 18.22 16.82 10.61
N GLY A 34 19.43 17.39 10.64
CA GLY A 34 20.53 16.89 11.46
C GLY A 34 20.37 17.16 12.96
N LEU A 35 19.77 18.28 13.34
CA LEU A 35 19.50 18.61 14.75
C LEU A 35 18.46 17.63 15.30
N GLU A 36 17.37 17.45 14.56
CA GLU A 36 16.31 16.50 14.91
C GLU A 36 16.87 15.09 15.06
N GLN A 37 17.78 14.65 14.18
CA GLN A 37 18.38 13.32 14.31
C GLN A 37 19.06 13.09 15.66
N ILE A 38 19.74 14.10 16.19
CA ILE A 38 20.40 14.01 17.49
C ILE A 38 19.34 13.97 18.61
N ILE A 39 18.37 14.88 18.57
CA ILE A 39 17.32 15.01 19.60
C ILE A 39 16.49 13.73 19.70
N ILE A 40 16.02 13.21 18.56
CA ILE A 40 15.17 12.02 18.49
C ILE A 40 15.90 10.77 18.96
N ARG A 41 17.17 10.60 18.59
CA ARG A 41 17.99 9.48 19.08
C ARG A 41 18.21 9.58 20.59
N GLY A 42 18.45 10.79 21.11
CA GLY A 42 18.55 11.04 22.55
C GLY A 42 17.26 10.69 23.33
N ALA A 43 16.09 10.84 22.70
CA ALA A 43 14.81 10.44 23.27
C ALA A 43 14.56 8.92 23.26
N GLY A 44 15.43 8.12 22.64
CA GLY A 44 15.30 6.67 22.51
C GLY A 44 14.43 6.22 21.32
N CYS A 45 14.10 7.12 20.41
CA CYS A 45 13.32 6.81 19.21
C CYS A 45 14.21 6.26 18.08
N GLY A 46 13.61 5.45 17.22
CA GLY A 46 14.18 5.09 15.93
C GLY A 46 14.18 6.26 14.95
N LEU A 47 15.00 6.17 13.91
CA LEU A 47 15.13 7.19 12.88
C LEU A 47 15.19 6.58 11.49
N ILE A 48 14.49 7.20 10.55
CA ILE A 48 14.58 6.91 9.11
C ILE A 48 14.73 8.23 8.34
N SER A 49 15.60 8.29 7.34
CA SER A 49 15.69 9.51 6.52
C SER A 49 14.49 9.63 5.57
N ALA A 50 14.22 10.83 5.06
CA ALA A 50 13.15 11.03 4.08
C ALA A 50 13.36 10.16 2.81
N ARG A 51 14.62 10.02 2.37
CA ARG A 51 14.99 9.23 1.19
C ARG A 51 14.82 7.73 1.43
N GLU A 52 15.16 7.23 2.62
CA GLU A 52 14.94 5.83 2.95
C GLU A 52 13.45 5.52 3.07
N LEU A 53 12.68 6.40 3.72
CA LEU A 53 11.24 6.25 3.82
C LEU A 53 10.58 6.22 2.43
N GLU A 54 10.99 7.11 1.52
CA GLU A 54 10.52 7.11 0.14
C GLU A 54 10.82 5.78 -0.58
N LYS A 55 12.04 5.26 -0.44
CA LYS A 55 12.43 3.96 -1.01
C LYS A 55 11.60 2.82 -0.43
N GLU A 56 11.38 2.81 0.89
CA GLU A 56 10.57 1.79 1.55
C GLU A 56 9.11 1.83 1.06
N ILE A 57 8.51 3.02 0.98
CA ILE A 57 7.16 3.20 0.46
C ILE A 57 7.07 2.72 -0.99
N THR A 58 8.04 3.11 -1.83
CA THR A 58 8.07 2.73 -3.25
C THR A 58 8.17 1.22 -3.41
N ARG A 59 9.09 0.59 -2.69
CA ARG A 59 9.26 -0.86 -2.67
C ARG A 59 7.98 -1.56 -2.22
N LYS A 60 7.40 -1.11 -1.10
CA LYS A 60 6.18 -1.70 -0.53
C LYS A 60 4.97 -1.55 -1.45
N ARG A 61 4.86 -0.44 -2.19
CA ARG A 61 3.83 -0.26 -3.22
C ARG A 61 3.97 -1.28 -4.35
N GLY A 62 5.19 -1.54 -4.82
CA GLY A 62 5.47 -2.59 -5.82
C GLY A 62 5.08 -3.98 -5.31
N GLU A 63 5.57 -4.35 -4.13
CA GLU A 63 5.24 -5.64 -3.48
C GLU A 63 3.71 -5.80 -3.33
N MET A 64 2.99 -4.77 -2.89
CA MET A 64 1.53 -4.80 -2.78
C MET A 64 0.83 -5.04 -4.12
N LEU A 65 1.29 -4.41 -5.20
CA LEU A 65 0.72 -4.57 -6.53
C LEU A 65 0.95 -5.98 -7.07
N GLU A 66 2.16 -6.50 -6.93
CA GLU A 66 2.50 -7.88 -7.31
C GLU A 66 1.65 -8.89 -6.54
N THR A 67 1.51 -8.69 -5.22
CA THR A 67 0.69 -9.57 -4.37
C THR A 67 -0.79 -9.50 -4.77
N TYR A 68 -1.30 -8.32 -5.13
CA TYR A 68 -2.67 -8.16 -5.59
C TYR A 68 -2.91 -8.86 -6.94
N GLN A 69 -1.96 -8.75 -7.88
CA GLN A 69 -2.04 -9.44 -9.16
C GLN A 69 -1.93 -10.97 -9.02
N ALA A 70 -1.04 -11.46 -8.16
CA ALA A 70 -0.89 -12.89 -7.90
C ALA A 70 -2.13 -13.51 -7.22
N LYS A 71 -2.89 -12.73 -6.45
CA LYS A 71 -4.16 -13.16 -5.85
C LYS A 71 -5.34 -13.16 -6.82
N ARG A 72 -5.21 -12.53 -7.99
CA ARG A 72 -6.09 -12.85 -9.11
C ARG A 72 -5.63 -14.20 -9.63
N GLU A 73 -6.21 -15.28 -9.09
CA GLU A 73 -6.32 -16.49 -9.92
C GLU A 73 -6.83 -16.07 -11.29
N PRO A 74 -6.37 -16.66 -12.40
CA PRO A 74 -7.06 -16.46 -13.65
C PRO A 74 -8.50 -16.86 -13.37
N GLU A 75 -9.41 -15.88 -13.34
CA GLU A 75 -10.84 -16.15 -13.36
C GLU A 75 -10.98 -17.26 -14.39
N LYS A 76 -11.37 -18.46 -13.94
CA LYS A 76 -11.56 -19.60 -14.83
C LYS A 76 -12.34 -19.01 -15.98
N LYS A 77 -11.70 -18.86 -17.14
CA LYS A 77 -12.40 -18.52 -18.36
C LYS A 77 -13.27 -19.73 -18.55
N VAL A 78 -14.49 -19.67 -18.00
CA VAL A 78 -15.52 -20.60 -18.35
C VAL A 78 -15.71 -20.27 -19.80
N HIS A 79 -15.06 -21.04 -20.67
CA HIS A 79 -15.25 -20.96 -22.09
C HIS A 79 -16.73 -21.25 -22.27
N MET A 80 -17.54 -20.20 -22.42
CA MET A 80 -18.99 -20.29 -22.58
C MET A 80 -19.36 -21.19 -23.78
N ALA A 81 -18.40 -21.44 -24.67
CA ALA A 81 -18.47 -22.38 -25.77
C ALA A 81 -18.43 -23.87 -25.36
N GLU A 82 -17.89 -24.23 -24.19
CA GLU A 82 -17.76 -25.64 -23.75
C GLU A 82 -19.01 -26.17 -23.04
N ARG A 83 -20.04 -25.34 -22.86
CA ARG A 83 -21.27 -25.72 -22.13
C ARG A 83 -22.54 -25.55 -22.94
N ILE A 84 -22.44 -25.40 -24.26
CA ILE A 84 -23.62 -25.49 -25.12
C ILE A 84 -23.95 -26.97 -25.24
N PRO A 85 -25.09 -27.44 -24.69
CA PRO A 85 -25.53 -28.82 -24.90
C PRO A 85 -25.69 -29.05 -26.40
N ASP A 86 -25.32 -30.24 -26.89
CA ASP A 86 -25.34 -30.57 -28.32
C ASP A 86 -26.69 -30.23 -28.99
N GLU A 87 -27.78 -30.33 -28.22
CA GLU A 87 -29.14 -29.94 -28.62
C GLU A 87 -29.26 -28.47 -29.03
N VAL A 88 -28.61 -27.56 -28.31
CA VAL A 88 -28.66 -26.11 -28.59
C VAL A 88 -27.77 -25.78 -29.79
N ALA A 89 -26.63 -26.48 -29.96
CA ALA A 89 -25.76 -26.32 -31.13
C ALA A 89 -26.40 -26.88 -32.42
N GLU A 90 -27.26 -27.90 -32.31
CA GLU A 90 -28.08 -28.39 -33.43
C GLU A 90 -29.20 -27.41 -33.78
N ALA A 91 -29.88 -26.84 -32.78
CA ALA A 91 -31.00 -25.92 -33.00
C ALA A 91 -30.54 -24.64 -33.72
N VAL A 92 -29.39 -24.08 -33.35
CA VAL A 92 -28.80 -22.91 -34.02
C VAL A 92 -28.43 -23.23 -35.47
N ARG A 93 -27.83 -24.41 -35.74
CA ARG A 93 -27.52 -24.83 -37.11
C ARG A 93 -28.77 -24.98 -37.97
N LYS A 94 -29.86 -25.56 -37.45
CA LYS A 94 -31.11 -25.72 -38.20
C LYS A 94 -31.81 -24.38 -38.49
N ALA A 95 -31.64 -23.37 -37.63
CA ALA A 95 -32.17 -22.03 -37.87
C ALA A 95 -31.42 -21.28 -38.99
N ASP A 96 -30.11 -21.50 -39.13
CA ASP A 96 -29.28 -20.87 -40.18
C ASP A 96 -29.43 -21.49 -41.58
N PHE A 97 -30.14 -22.63 -41.72
CA PHE A 97 -30.42 -23.29 -43.02
C PHE A 97 -31.85 -23.03 -43.55
N HIS A 98 -32.55 -22.01 -43.01
CA HIS A 98 -33.81 -21.50 -43.54
C HIS A 98 -33.71 -19.99 -43.81
N GLU A 99 -32.76 -19.63 -44.67
CA GLU A 99 -32.78 -18.39 -45.47
C GLU A 99 -32.53 -18.73 -46.94
#